data_AF-K2DBI6-F1
#
_entry.id   AF-K2DBI6-F1
#
_cell.length_a   1.000
_cell.length_b   1.000
_cell.length_c   1.000
_cell.angle_alpha   90.00
_cell.angle_beta   90.00
_cell.angle_gamma   90.00
#
_symmetry.space_group_name_H-M   'P 1'
#
loop_
_entity.id
_entity.type
_entity.pdbx_description
1 polymer ?
#
loop_
_entity_poly.entity_id
_entity_poly.type
_entity_poly.pdbx_seq_one_letter_code
_entity_poly.pdbx_strand_id
1 'polypeptide(L)'
;MHKDQEVSKDFFKDRVERVLGIPRHNLRDLFGMVEHGIPYVDCEAGRLHVPIYARALTVDPETLKPVGDGNEGLLYLMTPYLSSYPSISLLTTDKAVIEGNCPCGRPGKTFRIVGRAGLNKHKGCAMTA
;
A
#
# COMPACT_ATOMS: atom_id res chain seq x y z
N MET A 1 4.93 6.30 -20.28
CA MET A 1 5.68 5.09 -19.84
C MET A 1 4.64 4.00 -19.59
N HIS A 2 4.81 2.84 -20.24
CA HIS A 2 3.79 1.89 -20.67
C HIS A 2 2.88 1.33 -19.56
N LYS A 3 1.73 1.98 -19.30
CA LYS A 3 0.66 1.39 -18.47
C LYS A 3 0.14 0.08 -19.08
N ASP A 4 0.23 -0.03 -20.40
CA ASP A 4 -0.16 -1.21 -21.19
C ASP A 4 0.77 -2.43 -20.99
N GLN A 5 1.88 -2.25 -20.25
CA GLN A 5 2.79 -3.33 -19.88
C GLN A 5 2.72 -3.69 -18.38
N GLU A 6 1.77 -3.12 -17.65
CA GLU A 6 1.57 -3.46 -16.24
C GLU A 6 1.13 -4.93 -16.11
N VAL A 7 1.87 -5.66 -15.29
CA VAL A 7 1.60 -7.07 -15.02
C VAL A 7 0.68 -7.17 -13.82
N SER A 8 -0.42 -7.93 -13.94
CA SER A 8 -1.31 -8.18 -12.80
C SER A 8 -0.59 -8.99 -11.71
N LYS A 9 -1.00 -8.78 -10.45
CA LYS A 9 -0.47 -9.57 -9.32
C LYS A 9 -0.67 -11.07 -9.53
N ASP A 10 -1.80 -11.47 -10.10
CA ASP A 10 -2.09 -12.87 -10.38
C ASP A 10 -1.15 -13.44 -11.42
N PHE A 11 -0.95 -12.76 -12.55
CA PHE A 11 0.01 -13.22 -13.54
C PHE A 11 1.42 -13.32 -12.94
N PHE A 12 1.86 -12.31 -12.17
CA PHE A 12 3.17 -12.34 -11.53
C PHE A 12 3.34 -13.54 -10.59
N LYS A 13 2.35 -13.79 -9.72
CA LYS A 13 2.36 -14.91 -8.77
C LYS A 13 2.37 -16.27 -9.50
N ASP A 14 1.61 -16.42 -10.60
CA ASP A 14 1.62 -17.64 -11.43
C ASP A 14 3.00 -17.89 -12.06
N ARG A 15 3.64 -16.82 -12.55
CA ARG A 15 4.97 -16.91 -13.17
C ARG A 15 6.04 -17.28 -12.15
N VAL A 16 5.98 -16.73 -10.95
CA VAL A 16 6.92 -17.07 -9.86
C VAL A 16 6.79 -18.55 -9.48
N GLU A 17 5.56 -19.04 -9.28
CA GLU A 17 5.35 -20.45 -8.95
C GLU A 17 5.87 -21.37 -10.07
N ARG A 18 5.57 -21.05 -11.33
CA ARG A 18 6.00 -21.85 -12.48
C ARG A 18 7.52 -21.86 -12.69
N VAL A 19 8.21 -20.74 -12.43
CA VAL A 19 9.64 -20.59 -12.74
C VAL A 19 10.53 -20.94 -11.54
N LEU A 20 10.12 -20.56 -10.33
CA LEU A 20 10.93 -20.73 -9.11
C LEU A 20 10.41 -21.85 -8.21
N GLY A 21 9.23 -22.44 -8.50
CA GLY A 21 8.63 -23.49 -7.67
C GLY A 21 8.11 -22.98 -6.31
N ILE A 22 8.04 -21.67 -6.10
CA ILE A 22 7.55 -21.09 -4.84
C ILE A 22 6.02 -21.04 -4.87
N PRO A 23 5.32 -21.74 -3.96
CA PRO A 23 3.87 -21.82 -3.99
C PRO A 23 3.20 -20.44 -3.89
N ARG A 24 2.12 -20.21 -4.64
CA ARG A 24 1.41 -18.90 -4.67
C ARG A 24 1.02 -18.38 -3.29
N HIS A 25 0.63 -19.26 -2.37
CA HIS A 25 0.21 -18.88 -1.01
C HIS A 25 1.35 -18.34 -0.14
N ASN A 26 2.60 -18.60 -0.53
CA ASN A 26 3.81 -18.06 0.10
C ASN A 26 4.27 -16.72 -0.52
N LEU A 27 3.61 -16.24 -1.56
CA LEU A 27 3.97 -14.99 -2.24
C LEU A 27 3.16 -13.82 -1.68
N ARG A 28 3.88 -12.94 -0.97
CA ARG A 28 3.33 -11.74 -0.34
C ARG A 28 3.91 -10.48 -0.94
N ASP A 29 3.04 -9.49 -1.05
CA ASP A 29 3.38 -8.12 -1.42
C ASP A 29 3.49 -7.26 -0.16
N LEU A 30 4.31 -6.22 -0.23
CA LEU A 30 4.56 -5.32 0.89
C LEU A 30 4.57 -3.89 0.37
N PHE A 31 3.76 -3.05 0.99
CA PHE A 31 3.82 -1.62 0.82
C PHE A 31 4.61 -1.00 1.99
N GLY A 32 5.48 -0.06 1.67
CA GLY A 32 6.27 0.68 2.63
C GLY A 32 6.92 1.89 1.96
N MET A 33 7.45 2.79 2.78
CA MET A 33 8.14 4.00 2.32
C MET A 33 9.44 4.16 3.09
N VAL A 34 10.45 4.77 2.47
CA VAL A 34 11.73 5.04 3.15
C VAL A 34 11.51 5.96 4.35
N GLU A 35 10.64 6.94 4.16
CA GLU A 35 10.27 7.96 5.14
C GLU A 35 9.27 7.44 6.18
N HIS A 36 8.65 6.28 5.97
CA HIS A 36 7.71 5.67 6.91
C HIS A 36 7.94 4.17 6.92
N GLY A 37 8.97 3.75 7.66
CA GLY A 37 9.51 2.40 7.71
C GLY A 37 8.61 1.35 8.40
N ILE A 38 7.29 1.44 8.18
CA ILE A 38 6.32 0.45 8.63
C ILE A 38 5.95 -0.44 7.45
N PRO A 39 6.13 -1.77 7.56
CA PRO A 39 5.72 -2.70 6.53
C PRO A 39 4.21 -2.97 6.61
N TYR A 40 3.51 -2.71 5.50
CA TYR A 40 2.12 -3.08 5.30
C TYR A 40 2.07 -4.28 4.36
N VAL A 41 1.86 -5.47 4.91
CA VAL A 41 1.98 -6.74 4.15
C VAL A 41 0.61 -7.22 3.71
N ASP A 42 0.53 -7.75 2.48
CA ASP A 42 -0.70 -8.33 1.97
C ASP A 42 -1.05 -9.69 2.60
N CYS A 43 -2.35 -9.95 2.70
CA CYS A 43 -2.86 -11.26 3.03
C CYS A 43 -3.08 -12.10 1.77
N GLU A 44 -3.67 -13.28 1.97
CA GLU A 44 -4.03 -14.26 0.95
C GLU A 44 -5.07 -13.68 -0.02
N ALA A 45 -5.89 -12.74 0.46
CA ALA A 45 -6.84 -11.98 -0.32
C ALA A 45 -6.21 -10.75 -1.02
N GLY A 46 -4.90 -10.58 -0.95
CA GLY A 46 -4.17 -9.48 -1.61
C GLY A 46 -4.38 -8.10 -1.01
N ARG A 47 -5.01 -8.01 0.17
CA ARG A 47 -5.24 -6.75 0.91
C ARG A 47 -4.10 -6.46 1.87
N LEU A 48 -3.57 -5.23 1.86
CA LEU A 48 -2.47 -4.79 2.74
C LEU A 48 -3.04 -4.53 4.13
N HIS A 49 -2.58 -5.26 5.15
CA HIS A 49 -3.06 -5.08 6.51
C HIS A 49 -2.36 -3.92 7.21
N VAL A 50 -3.13 -3.13 7.95
CA VAL A 50 -2.61 -2.11 8.86
C VAL A 50 -2.20 -2.80 10.17
N PRO A 51 -0.92 -2.77 10.57
CA PRO A 51 -0.48 -3.34 11.84
C PRO A 51 -1.20 -2.69 13.04
N ILE A 52 -1.34 -3.42 14.14
CA ILE A 52 -2.06 -2.94 15.35
C ILE A 52 -1.47 -1.64 15.92
N TYR A 53 -0.17 -1.45 15.76
CA TYR A 53 0.57 -0.28 16.20
C TYR A 53 0.55 0.86 15.16
N ALA A 54 -0.12 0.72 14.02
CA ALA A 54 -0.20 1.75 12.98
C ALA A 54 -1.65 2.17 12.73
N ARG A 55 -1.83 3.27 12.00
CA ARG A 55 -3.11 3.74 11.47
C ARG A 55 -2.94 4.13 10.01
N ALA A 56 -3.96 3.87 9.22
CA ALA A 56 -4.06 4.35 7.85
C ALA A 56 -5.46 4.92 7.63
N LEU A 57 -5.55 6.06 6.98
CA LEU A 57 -6.79 6.60 6.45
C LEU A 57 -6.57 7.16 5.05
N THR A 58 -7.66 7.43 4.34
CA THR A 58 -7.63 8.21 3.10
C THR A 58 -8.20 9.60 3.37
N VAL A 59 -7.56 10.62 2.80
CA VAL A 59 -8.00 12.01 2.91
C VAL A 59 -8.27 12.62 1.53
N ASP A 60 -9.17 13.58 1.50
CA ASP A 60 -9.45 14.38 0.32
C ASP A 60 -8.23 15.29 0.02
N PRO A 61 -7.74 15.33 -1.22
CA PRO A 61 -6.51 16.05 -1.55
C PRO A 61 -6.64 17.59 -1.45
N GLU A 62 -7.84 18.15 -1.51
CA GLU A 62 -8.07 19.60 -1.45
C GLU A 62 -8.30 20.08 -0.03
N THR A 63 -9.08 19.32 0.74
CA THR A 63 -9.53 19.70 2.09
C THR A 63 -8.73 19.03 3.21
N LEU A 64 -7.97 17.97 2.89
CA LEU A 64 -7.25 17.10 3.82
C LEU A 64 -8.14 16.43 4.88
N LYS A 65 -9.46 16.44 4.67
CA LYS A 65 -10.42 15.77 5.56
C LYS A 65 -10.50 14.28 5.22
N PRO A 66 -10.73 13.39 6.21
CA PRO A 66 -10.94 11.97 5.94
C PRO A 66 -12.15 11.74 5.01
N VAL A 67 -12.00 10.88 4.00
CA VAL A 67 -13.08 10.57 3.03
C VAL A 67 -13.94 9.36 3.43
N GLY A 68 -13.59 8.68 4.54
CA GLY A 68 -14.29 7.49 5.02
C GLY A 68 -13.88 6.19 4.30
N ASP A 69 -14.14 5.07 4.94
CA ASP A 69 -13.86 3.74 4.41
C ASP A 69 -14.60 3.47 3.10
N GLY A 70 -13.97 2.74 2.19
CA GLY A 70 -14.49 2.41 0.86
C GLY A 70 -14.29 3.50 -0.18
N ASN A 71 -13.96 4.73 0.23
CA ASN A 71 -13.74 5.85 -0.67
C ASN A 71 -12.25 6.05 -1.00
N GLU A 72 -11.98 6.41 -2.26
CA GLU A 72 -10.64 6.76 -2.73
C GLU A 72 -10.20 8.12 -2.17
N GLY A 73 -8.96 8.20 -1.71
CA GLY A 73 -8.29 9.44 -1.34
C GLY A 73 -6.78 9.28 -1.31
N LEU A 74 -6.07 10.32 -0.87
CA LEU A 74 -4.64 10.23 -0.59
C LEU A 74 -4.40 9.39 0.66
N LEU A 75 -3.49 8.44 0.58
CA LEU A 75 -3.13 7.58 1.70
C LEU A 75 -2.36 8.40 2.75
N TYR A 76 -2.85 8.35 3.99
CA TYR A 76 -2.25 9.00 5.15
C TYR A 76 -1.92 7.94 6.21
N LEU A 77 -0.65 7.84 6.58
CA LEU A 77 -0.11 6.80 7.44
C LEU A 77 0.38 7.38 8.77
N MET A 78 0.13 6.67 9.86
CA MET A 78 0.56 7.07 11.21
C MET A 78 1.04 5.87 12.03
N THR A 79 1.99 6.11 12.92
CA THR A 79 2.53 5.11 13.84
C THR A 79 3.26 5.78 15.00
N PRO A 80 3.13 5.30 16.25
CA PRO A 80 3.99 5.73 17.36
C PRO A 80 5.31 4.96 17.40
N TYR A 81 5.53 3.97 16.53
CA TYR A 81 6.71 3.09 16.56
C TYR A 81 8.00 3.79 16.12
N LEU A 82 7.89 4.82 15.29
CA LEU A 82 9.05 5.53 14.72
C LEU A 82 9.53 6.62 15.67
N SER A 83 10.72 6.45 16.25
CA SER A 83 11.30 7.39 17.22
C SER A 83 12.61 8.05 16.76
N SER A 84 13.23 7.56 15.69
CA SER A 84 14.52 8.04 15.22
C SER A 84 14.45 9.36 14.43
N TYR A 85 13.29 9.70 13.85
CA TYR A 85 13.03 10.96 13.14
C TYR A 85 11.50 11.20 13.05
N PRO A 86 11.01 12.41 12.70
CA PRO A 86 9.59 12.76 12.82
C PRO A 86 8.72 12.21 11.66
N SER A 87 8.69 10.89 11.51
CA SER A 87 7.92 10.14 10.49
C SER A 87 6.68 9.43 11.02
N ILE A 88 6.28 9.77 12.25
CA ILE A 88 5.12 9.20 12.93
C ILE A 88 3.79 9.49 12.23
N SER A 89 3.77 10.45 11.31
CA SER A 89 2.59 10.87 10.55
C SER A 89 3.01 11.35 9.16
N LEU A 90 2.63 10.62 8.12
CA LEU A 90 3.06 10.88 6.74
C LEU A 90 1.88 10.83 5.77
N LEU A 91 1.54 11.98 5.18
CA LEU A 91 0.67 12.06 4.02
C LEU A 91 1.46 11.70 2.76
N THR A 92 0.99 10.70 2.03
CA THR A 92 1.66 10.20 0.83
C THR A 92 1.10 10.85 -0.43
N THR A 93 1.75 10.57 -1.57
CA THR A 93 1.21 10.88 -2.90
C THR A 93 0.50 9.66 -3.52
N ASP A 94 0.34 8.57 -2.78
CA ASP A 94 -0.32 7.37 -3.26
C ASP A 94 -1.85 7.49 -3.04
N LYS A 95 -2.62 7.10 -4.05
CA LYS A 95 -4.08 6.96 -3.95
C LYS A 95 -4.41 5.59 -3.42
N ALA A 96 -5.26 5.52 -2.42
CA ALA A 96 -5.68 4.26 -1.81
C ALA A 96 -7.16 4.25 -1.48
N VAL A 97 -7.65 3.08 -1.12
CA VAL A 97 -8.95 2.87 -0.47
C VAL A 97 -8.71 2.09 0.81
N ILE A 98 -9.26 2.58 1.92
CA ILE A 98 -9.29 1.86 3.20
C ILE A 98 -10.51 0.97 3.25
N GLU A 99 -10.34 -0.27 3.70
CA GLU A 99 -11.40 -1.25 3.85
C GLU A 99 -11.31 -1.95 5.21
N GLY A 100 -12.44 -2.45 5.69
CA GLY A 100 -12.51 -3.40 6.81
C GLY A 100 -12.87 -4.80 6.35
N ASN A 101 -13.12 -5.70 7.31
CA ASN A 101 -13.69 -7.03 7.09
C ASN A 101 -12.95 -7.81 5.99
N CYS A 102 -11.64 -7.98 6.16
CA CYS A 102 -10.83 -8.70 5.20
C CYS A 102 -11.32 -10.16 5.07
N PRO A 103 -11.44 -10.71 3.84
CA PRO A 103 -11.83 -12.11 3.64
C PRO A 103 -10.90 -13.13 4.31
N CYS A 104 -9.67 -12.74 4.67
CA CYS A 104 -8.75 -13.59 5.43
C CYS A 104 -9.17 -13.78 6.90
N GLY A 105 -10.20 -13.07 7.39
CA GLY A 105 -10.74 -13.18 8.74
C GLY A 105 -9.95 -12.43 9.82
N ARG A 106 -8.77 -11.88 9.51
CA ARG A 106 -7.98 -11.08 10.47
C ARG A 106 -8.70 -9.76 10.76
N PRO A 107 -8.76 -9.33 12.03
CA PRO A 107 -9.39 -8.07 12.40
C PRO A 107 -8.54 -6.88 11.95
N GLY A 108 -9.14 -5.69 11.98
CA GLY A 108 -8.48 -4.43 11.68
C GLY A 108 -8.75 -3.91 10.27
N LYS A 109 -8.11 -2.78 9.95
CA LYS A 109 -8.22 -2.15 8.64
C LYS A 109 -7.22 -2.76 7.68
N THR A 110 -7.59 -2.75 6.42
CA THR A 110 -6.73 -3.02 5.28
C THR A 110 -6.79 -1.84 4.32
N PHE A 111 -5.86 -1.79 3.37
CA PHE A 111 -6.00 -0.89 2.23
C PHE A 111 -5.49 -1.52 0.94
N ARG A 112 -5.90 -0.93 -0.17
CA ARG A 112 -5.39 -1.22 -1.51
C ARG A 112 -4.89 0.07 -2.15
N ILE A 113 -3.74 -0.02 -2.82
CA ILE A 113 -3.23 1.09 -3.64
C ILE A 113 -3.96 1.07 -4.98
N VAL A 114 -4.51 2.23 -5.37
CA VAL A 114 -5.16 2.43 -6.66
C VAL A 114 -4.18 2.98 -7.69
N GLY A 115 -3.19 3.76 -7.24
CA GLY A 115 -2.16 4.34 -8.08
C GLY A 115 -1.45 5.48 -7.37
N ARG A 116 -0.81 6.36 -8.13
CA ARG A 116 -0.23 7.61 -7.61
C ARG A 116 -1.03 8.81 -8.06
N ALA A 117 -1.18 9.79 -7.16
CA ALA A 117 -1.74 11.09 -7.48
C ALA A 117 -0.72 11.92 -8.30
N GLY A 118 -1.24 12.91 -9.03
CA GLY A 118 -0.47 13.79 -9.91
C GLY A 118 -0.54 13.40 -11.39
N LEU A 119 -0.37 14.40 -12.26
CA LEU A 119 -0.39 14.24 -13.73
C LEU A 119 0.91 13.60 -14.27
N ASN A 120 1.99 13.70 -13.51
CA ASN A 120 3.31 13.15 -13.83
C ASN A 120 3.80 12.27 -12.69
N LYS A 121 4.31 11.06 -12.99
CA LYS A 121 5.02 10.23 -12.01
C LYS A 121 6.23 11.02 -11.51
N HIS A 122 6.28 11.35 -10.22
CA HIS A 122 7.51 11.84 -9.59
C HIS A 122 8.62 10.81 -9.86
N LYS A 123 9.74 11.25 -10.42
CA LYS A 123 10.92 10.40 -10.62
C LYS A 123 11.39 9.96 -9.23
N GLY A 124 11.17 8.69 -8.88
CA GLY A 124 11.65 8.13 -7.62
C GLY A 124 13.17 8.07 -7.59
N CYS A 125 13.74 7.91 -6.39
CA CYS A 125 15.19 7.80 -6.17
C CYS A 125 15.87 6.63 -6.90
N ALA A 126 15.09 5.71 -7.50
CA ALA A 126 15.59 4.59 -8.29
C ALA A 126 15.95 4.94 -9.75
N MET A 127 15.88 6.21 -10.17
CA MET A 127 16.09 6.64 -11.57
C MET A 127 17.41 7.39 -11.81
N THR A 128 18.40 7.24 -10.93
CA THR A 128 19.79 7.66 -11.17
C THR A 128 20.74 6.63 -10.58
N ALA A 129 20.98 5.58 -11.35
CA ALA A 129 22.18 4.76 -11.33
C ALA A 129 22.50 4.39 -12.79
#